data_AF-A0A0R1HQ74-F1
#
_entry.id   AF-A0A0R1HQ74-F1
#
_cell.length_a   1.000
_cell.length_b   1.000
_cell.length_c   1.000
_cell.angle_alpha   90.00
_cell.angle_beta   90.00
_cell.angle_gamma   90.00
#
_symmetry.space_group_name_H-M   'P 1'
#
loop_
_entity.id
_entity.type
_entity.pdbx_description
1 polymer ?
#
loop_
_entity_poly.entity_id
_entity_poly.type
_entity_poly.pdbx_seq_one_letter_code
_entity_poly.pdbx_strand_id
1 'polypeptide(L)'
;MLIILISIFTIANVENVRVNFLVANFNIPLIILILLNLLIGAFLTFLVTSLNSLKIKKKIRALETSYQEKIDQQTKRLTKLRAENSLLTTRLKNSNGKQLSGQQQQTIDELSQQLESDKE
;
A
#
# COMPACT_ATOMS: atom_id res chain seq x y z
N MET A 1 1.16 37.18 20.12
CA MET A 1 0.96 37.83 18.81
C MET A 1 -0.46 37.66 18.29
N LEU A 2 -1.00 36.44 18.11
CA LEU A 2 -2.39 36.22 17.65
C LEU A 2 -3.45 36.94 18.49
N ILE A 3 -3.34 36.85 19.82
CA ILE A 3 -4.30 37.48 20.75
C ILE A 3 -4.36 39.00 20.54
N ILE A 4 -3.20 39.65 20.34
CA ILE A 4 -3.13 41.10 20.11
C ILE A 4 -3.86 41.48 18.81
N LEU A 5 -3.67 40.69 17.74
CA LEU A 5 -4.34 40.91 16.45
C LEU A 5 -5.85 40.75 16.55
N ILE A 6 -6.32 39.72 17.26
CA ILE A 6 -7.75 39.47 17.50
C ILE A 6 -8.36 40.59 18.34
N SER A 7 -7.65 41.08 19.36
CA SER A 7 -8.11 42.19 20.19
C SER A 7 -8.29 43.48 19.40
N ILE A 8 -7.34 43.82 18.52
CA ILE A 8 -7.44 45.01 17.65
C ILE A 8 -8.66 44.88 16.72
N PHE A 9 -8.85 43.71 16.11
CA PHE A 9 -9.99 43.45 15.24
C PHE A 9 -11.33 43.55 15.98
N THR A 10 -11.38 43.06 17.22
CA THR A 10 -12.57 43.12 18.07
C THR A 10 -12.96 44.55 18.43
N ILE A 11 -11.97 45.39 18.78
CA ILE A 11 -12.20 46.80 19.10
C ILE A 11 -12.64 47.58 17.85
N ALA A 12 -12.00 47.33 16.71
CA ALA A 12 -12.30 48.04 15.46
C ALA A 12 -13.67 47.67 14.86
N ASN A 13 -14.18 46.46 15.10
CA ASN A 13 -15.42 45.94 14.50
C ASN A 13 -16.55 45.73 15.53
N VAL A 14 -16.52 46.49 16.64
CA VAL A 14 -17.57 46.46 17.66
C VAL A 14 -18.84 47.21 17.24
N GLU A 15 -18.82 47.85 16.06
CA GLU A 15 -19.95 48.59 15.50
C GLU A 15 -21.22 47.75 15.47
N ASN A 16 -22.31 48.30 16.02
CA ASN A 16 -23.61 47.64 16.05
C ASN A 16 -24.29 47.74 14.69
N VAL A 17 -24.57 46.58 14.09
CA VAL A 17 -25.33 46.48 12.86
C VAL A 17 -26.76 46.04 13.19
N ARG A 18 -27.72 46.67 12.52
CA ARG A 18 -29.13 46.27 12.62
C ARG A 18 -29.37 45.08 11.72
N VAL A 19 -29.69 43.94 12.31
CA VAL A 19 -30.07 42.73 11.59
C VAL A 19 -31.59 42.63 11.63
N ASN A 20 -32.21 42.80 10.46
CA ASN A 20 -33.64 42.56 10.28
C ASN A 20 -33.85 41.08 9.93
N PHE A 21 -34.28 40.31 10.92
CA PHE A 21 -34.84 38.99 10.67
C PHE A 21 -36.28 39.15 10.19
N LEU A 22 -36.82 38.19 9.43
CA LEU A 22 -38.17 38.27 8.83
C LEU A 22 -39.29 38.63 9.83
N VAL A 23 -39.08 38.38 11.12
CA VAL A 23 -40.06 38.60 12.19
C VAL A 23 -39.56 39.51 13.33
N ALA A 24 -38.27 39.89 13.37
CA ALA A 24 -37.72 40.66 14.48
C ALA A 24 -36.44 41.41 14.11
N ASN A 25 -36.18 42.55 14.74
CA ASN A 25 -34.98 43.36 14.55
C ASN A 25 -34.10 43.33 15.79
N PHE A 26 -32.81 43.04 15.62
CA PHE A 26 -31.83 43.07 16.71
C PHE A 26 -30.61 43.92 16.32
N ASN A 27 -30.06 44.66 17.29
CA ASN A 27 -28.82 45.42 17.12
C ASN A 27 -27.69 44.62 17.74
N ILE A 28 -26.89 43.96 16.92
CA ILE A 28 -25.80 43.07 17.36
C ILE A 28 -24.48 43.63 16.81
N PRO A 29 -23.37 43.58 17.57
CA PRO A 29 -22.05 43.95 17.07
C PRO A 29 -21.62 43.14 15.83
N LEU A 30 -21.01 43.80 14.85
CA LEU A 30 -20.57 43.20 13.58
C LEU A 30 -19.60 42.03 13.77
N ILE A 31 -18.70 42.13 14.76
CA ILE A 31 -17.77 41.05 15.12
C ILE A 31 -18.48 39.72 15.43
N ILE A 32 -19.65 39.75 16.08
CA ILE A 32 -20.41 38.54 16.44
C ILE A 32 -20.91 37.85 15.16
N LEU A 33 -21.36 38.62 14.17
CA LEU A 33 -21.78 38.09 12.87
C LEU A 33 -20.62 37.42 12.13
N ILE A 34 -19.43 38.05 12.13
CA ILE A 34 -18.24 37.48 11.47
C ILE A 34 -17.81 36.17 12.14
N LEU A 35 -17.76 36.16 13.48
CA LEU A 35 -17.41 34.97 14.24
C LEU A 35 -18.41 33.83 14.01
N LEU A 36 -19.71 34.13 13.96
CA LEU A 36 -20.74 33.14 13.70
C LEU A 36 -20.63 32.55 12.29
N ASN A 37 -20.40 33.38 11.27
CA ASN A 37 -20.21 32.91 9.89
C ASN A 37 -18.94 32.05 9.75
N LEU A 38 -17.84 32.47 10.39
CA LEU A 38 -16.61 31.70 10.42
C LEU A 38 -16.83 30.35 11.09
N LEU A 39 -17.57 30.34 12.21
CA LEU A 39 -17.92 29.12 12.93
C LEU A 39 -18.81 28.20 12.07
N ILE A 40 -19.84 28.74 11.41
CA ILE A 40 -20.72 27.98 10.52
C ILE A 40 -19.94 27.40 9.34
N GLY A 41 -19.06 28.17 8.71
CA GLY A 41 -18.22 27.70 7.61
C GLY A 41 -17.27 26.56 8.03
N ALA A 42 -16.62 26.71 9.18
CA ALA A 42 -15.79 25.66 9.76
C ALA A 42 -16.60 24.42 10.14
N PHE A 43 -17.78 24.62 10.73
CA PHE A 43 -18.69 23.55 11.11
C PHE A 43 -19.20 22.76 9.91
N LEU A 44 -19.61 23.46 8.84
CA LEU A 44 -20.07 22.82 7.61
C LEU A 44 -18.95 22.01 6.95
N THR A 45 -17.75 22.58 6.88
CA THR A 45 -16.56 21.89 6.34
C THR A 45 -16.20 20.67 7.16
N PHE A 46 -16.27 20.78 8.49
CA PHE A 46 -16.07 19.66 9.41
C PHE A 46 -17.09 18.55 9.16
N LEU A 47 -18.37 18.89 8.98
CA LEU A 47 -19.45 17.93 8.75
C LEU A 47 -19.24 17.17 7.43
N VAL A 48 -18.95 17.89 6.34
CA VAL A 48 -18.65 17.31 5.02
C VAL A 48 -17.42 16.41 5.08
N THR A 49 -16.35 16.87 5.74
CA THR A 49 -15.10 16.12 5.88
C THR A 49 -15.30 14.87 6.72
N SER A 50 -16.06 14.95 7.82
CA SER A 50 -16.34 13.83 8.71
C SER A 50 -17.02 12.68 7.96
N LEU A 51 -18.06 12.99 7.17
CA LEU A 51 -18.76 12.00 6.34
C LEU A 51 -17.84 11.37 5.28
N ASN A 52 -16.97 12.16 4.64
CA ASN A 52 -16.05 11.66 3.62
C ASN A 52 -14.91 10.82 4.22
N SER A 53 -14.45 11.16 5.43
CA SER A 53 -13.35 10.46 6.11
C SER A 53 -13.62 8.97 6.33
N LEU A 54 -14.88 8.61 6.61
CA LEU A 54 -15.30 7.21 6.80
C LEU A 54 -15.20 6.42 5.49
N LYS A 55 -15.65 7.01 4.38
CA LYS A 55 -15.56 6.40 3.05
C LYS A 55 -14.10 6.22 2.63
N ILE A 56 -13.27 7.23 2.88
CA ILE A 56 -11.83 7.19 2.59
C ILE A 56 -11.14 6.07 3.37
N LYS A 57 -11.39 5.96 4.69
CA LYS A 57 -10.84 4.89 5.53
C LYS A 57 -11.23 3.49 5.03
N LYS A 58 -12.48 3.30 4.61
CA LYS A 58 -12.93 2.03 4.01
C LYS A 58 -12.18 1.69 2.72
N LYS A 59 -12.01 2.67 1.82
CA LYS A 59 -11.26 2.49 0.58
C LYS A 59 -9.79 2.16 0.84
N ILE A 60 -9.15 2.84 1.79
CA ILE A 60 -7.76 2.55 2.19
C ILE A 60 -7.63 1.10 2.65
N ARG A 61 -8.48 0.66 3.58
CA ARG A 61 -8.46 -0.73 4.07
C ARG A 61 -8.69 -1.75 2.95
N ALA A 62 -9.69 -1.52 2.10
CA ALA A 62 -9.98 -2.43 0.98
C ALA A 62 -8.79 -2.52 0.01
N LEU A 63 -8.14 -1.38 -0.26
CA LEU A 63 -6.98 -1.32 -1.12
C LEU A 63 -5.79 -2.05 -0.49
N GLU A 64 -5.52 -1.82 0.81
CA GLU A 64 -4.48 -2.50 1.58
C GLU A 64 -4.67 -4.02 1.61
N THR A 65 -5.90 -4.50 1.84
CA THR A 65 -6.23 -5.93 1.76
C THR A 65 -5.95 -6.49 0.36
N SER A 66 -6.36 -5.81 -0.70
CA SER A 66 -6.12 -6.27 -2.08
C SER A 66 -4.63 -6.32 -2.43
N TYR A 67 -3.83 -5.37 -1.93
CA TYR A 67 -2.38 -5.40 -2.09
C TYR A 67 -1.77 -6.58 -1.33
N GLN A 68 -2.18 -6.81 -0.09
CA GLN A 68 -1.68 -7.92 0.71
C GLN A 68 -2.01 -9.28 0.06
N GLU A 69 -3.23 -9.45 -0.45
CA GLU A 69 -3.63 -10.67 -1.17
C GLU A 69 -2.76 -10.90 -2.42
N LYS A 70 -2.44 -9.84 -3.17
CA LYS A 70 -1.54 -9.95 -4.34
C LYS A 70 -0.12 -10.35 -3.93
N ILE A 71 0.41 -9.76 -2.86
CA ILE A 71 1.75 -10.09 -2.33
C ILE A 71 1.78 -11.55 -1.89
N ASP A 72 0.76 -12.01 -1.17
CA ASP A 72 0.66 -13.40 -0.71
C ASP A 72 0.57 -14.37 -1.89
N GLN A 73 -0.19 -14.02 -2.93
CA GLN A 73 -0.31 -14.82 -4.14
C GLN A 73 1.02 -14.90 -4.89
N GLN A 74 1.73 -13.78 -5.05
CA GLN A 74 3.04 -13.74 -5.68
C GLN A 74 4.08 -14.53 -4.89
N THR A 75 4.07 -14.43 -3.56
CA THR A 75 4.96 -15.18 -2.68
C THR A 75 4.70 -16.68 -2.80
N LYS A 76 3.44 -17.12 -2.79
CA LYS A 76 3.07 -18.53 -3.04
C LYS A 76 3.57 -19.02 -4.40
N ARG A 77 3.42 -18.21 -5.46
CA ARG A 77 3.95 -18.55 -6.79
C ARG A 77 5.47 -18.65 -6.79
N LEU A 78 6.16 -17.70 -6.16
CA LEU A 78 7.63 -17.69 -6.06
C LEU A 78 8.15 -18.92 -5.33
N THR A 79 7.53 -19.31 -4.22
CA THR A 79 7.89 -20.51 -3.46
C THR A 79 7.67 -21.78 -4.29
N LYS A 80 6.56 -21.87 -5.04
CA LYS A 80 6.31 -23.00 -5.96
C LYS A 80 7.38 -23.08 -7.05
N LEU A 81 7.67 -21.97 -7.73
CA LEU A 81 8.69 -21.93 -8.78
C LEU A 81 10.09 -22.25 -8.25
N ARG A 82 10.43 -21.83 -7.02
CA ARG A 82 11.70 -22.20 -6.37
C ARG A 82 11.77 -23.68 -6.06
N ALA A 83 10.70 -24.26 -5.52
CA ALA A 83 10.62 -25.69 -5.23
C ALA A 83 10.70 -26.54 -6.51
N GLU A 84 10.08 -26.08 -7.60
CA GLU A 84 10.18 -26.72 -8.90
C GLU A 84 11.61 -26.64 -9.47
N ASN A 85 12.25 -25.46 -9.39
CA ASN A 85 13.65 -25.30 -9.82
C ASN A 85 14.63 -26.17 -9.00
N SER A 86 14.46 -26.29 -7.68
CA SER A 86 15.34 -27.14 -6.85
C SER A 86 15.16 -28.63 -7.16
N LEU A 87 13.93 -29.06 -7.46
CA LEU A 87 13.63 -30.41 -7.92
C LEU A 87 14.28 -30.70 -9.28
N LEU A 88 14.14 -29.78 -10.23
CA LEU A 88 14.71 -29.92 -11.57
C LEU A 88 16.24 -29.98 -11.53
N THR A 89 16.90 -29.09 -10.76
CA THR A 89 18.37 -29.14 -10.61
C THR A 89 18.84 -30.42 -9.95
N THR A 90 18.12 -30.92 -8.95
CA THR A 90 18.40 -32.22 -8.32
C THR A 90 18.23 -33.38 -9.30
N ARG A 91 17.16 -33.38 -10.11
CA ARG A 91 16.91 -34.39 -11.15
C ARG A 91 17.97 -34.35 -12.25
N LEU A 92 18.38 -33.16 -12.70
CA LEU A 92 19.44 -32.99 -13.68
C LEU A 92 20.78 -33.50 -13.16
N LYS A 93 21.14 -33.16 -11.90
CA LYS A 93 22.36 -33.66 -11.27
C LYS A 93 22.38 -35.19 -11.15
N ASN A 94 21.25 -35.78 -10.77
CA ASN A 94 21.12 -37.23 -10.65
C ASN A 94 21.08 -37.96 -12.01
N SER A 95 20.56 -37.32 -13.07
CA SER A 95 20.50 -37.91 -14.41
C SER A 95 21.84 -37.83 -15.14
N ASN A 96 22.52 -36.67 -15.09
CA ASN A 96 23.85 -36.51 -15.68
C ASN A 96 24.90 -37.37 -14.96
N GLY A 97 24.83 -37.50 -13.63
CA GLY A 97 25.75 -38.38 -12.89
C GLY A 97 25.63 -39.85 -13.32
N LYS A 98 24.40 -40.35 -13.54
CA LYS A 98 24.18 -41.71 -14.03
C LYS A 98 24.59 -41.92 -15.49
N GLN A 99 24.38 -40.93 -16.36
CA GLN A 99 24.83 -41.01 -17.75
C GLN A 99 26.37 -40.97 -17.86
N LEU A 100 27.03 -40.11 -17.09
CA LEU A 100 28.50 -39.99 -17.10
C LEU A 100 29.18 -41.26 -16.55
N SER A 101 28.66 -41.82 -15.46
CA SER A 101 29.15 -43.10 -14.92
C SER A 101 28.82 -44.28 -15.84
N GLY A 102 27.65 -44.28 -16.50
CA GLY A 102 27.29 -45.30 -17.49
C GLY A 102 28.21 -45.27 -18.71
N GLN A 103 28.51 -44.08 -19.25
CA GLN A 103 29.46 -43.91 -20.36
C GLN A 103 30.88 -44.30 -19.96
N GLN A 104 31.36 -43.89 -18.79
CA GLN A 104 32.69 -44.32 -18.31
C GLN A 104 32.78 -45.84 -18.16
N GLN A 105 31.74 -46.48 -17.63
CA GLN A 105 31.72 -47.93 -17.50
C GLN A 105 31.75 -48.61 -18.86
N GLN A 106 30.97 -48.13 -19.83
CA GLN A 106 30.99 -48.62 -21.20
C GLN A 106 32.35 -48.44 -21.87
N THR A 107 33.01 -47.28 -21.70
CA THR A 107 34.35 -47.03 -22.25
C THR A 107 35.42 -47.91 -21.59
N ILE A 108 35.32 -48.17 -20.28
CA ILE A 108 36.24 -49.06 -19.57
C ILE A 108 36.05 -50.52 -20.04
N ASP A 109 34.81 -50.94 -20.22
CA ASP A 109 34.49 -52.30 -20.68
C ASP A 109 34.97 -52.51 -22.14
N GLU A 110 34.77 -51.51 -23.01
CA GLU A 110 35.30 -51.50 -24.40
C GLU A 110 36.83 -51.54 -24.44
N LEU A 111 37.51 -50.70 -23.65
CA LEU A 111 38.98 -50.69 -23.55
C LEU A 111 39.53 -52.01 -23.02
N SER A 112 38.83 -52.64 -22.07
CA SER A 112 39.24 -53.93 -21.49
C SER A 112 39.12 -55.05 -22.52
N GLN A 113 38.04 -55.08 -23.30
CA GLN A 113 37.88 -56.04 -24.40
C GLN A 113 38.91 -55.87 -25.50
N GLN A 114 39.25 -54.63 -25.85
CA GLN A 114 40.29 -54.35 -26.84
C GLN A 114 41.66 -54.85 -26.40
N LEU A 115 41.96 -54.73 -25.10
CA LEU A 115 43.23 -55.16 -24.50
C LEU A 115 43.32 -56.68 -24.32
N GLU A 116 42.20 -57.39 -24.24
CA GLU A 116 42.13 -58.85 -24.32
C GLU A 116 42.27 -59.35 -25.76
N SER A 117 41.68 -58.65 -26.73
CA SER A 117 41.81 -58.98 -28.16
C SER A 117 43.21 -58.74 -28.73
N ASP A 118 43.98 -57.79 -28.18
CA ASP A 118 45.38 -57.52 -28.59
C ASP A 118 46.41 -58.47 -27.96
N LYS A 119 45.98 -59.35 -27.03
CA LYS A 119 46.84 -60.34 -26.36
C LYS A 119 46.77 -61.74 -26.95
N GLU A 120 45.86 -62.00 -27.89
CA GLU A 120 45.82 -63.19 -28.74
C GLU A 120 46.57 -62.97 -30.06
#